data_AF-A0A2U9IXD1-F1
#
_entry.id   AF-A0A2U9IXD1-F1
#
_cell.length_a   1.000
_cell.length_b   1.000
_cell.length_c   1.000
_cell.angle_alpha   90.00
_cell.angle_beta   90.00
_cell.angle_gamma   90.00
#
_symmetry.space_group_name_H-M   'P 1'
#
loop_
_entity.id
_entity.type
_entity.pdbx_description
1 polymer ?
#
loop_
_entity_poly.entity_id
_entity_poly.type
_entity_poly.pdbx_seq_one_letter_code
_entity_poly.pdbx_strand_id
1 'polypeptide(L)'
;MDIVRSILKDNFDYFMRQIKSETSFRKIHEILTTILDNAEALDTSKAKNLLSNQIPRAYVIIEYQNVRGQIYNDLRDLLIEMINDLLSAKEQNVKTLIRKARLLLDSLAVIAKEVG
;
A
#
# COMPACT_ATOMS: atom_id res chain seq x y z
N MET A 1 -10.94 13.35 6.50
CA MET A 1 -11.98 12.32 6.69
C MET A 1 -12.86 12.19 5.46
N ASP A 2 -13.53 13.26 5.02
CA ASP A 2 -14.50 13.19 3.92
C ASP A 2 -13.92 12.75 2.57
N ILE A 3 -12.68 13.13 2.27
CA ILE A 3 -11.98 12.71 1.04
C ILE A 3 -11.68 11.21 1.06
N VAL A 4 -11.25 10.65 2.19
CA VAL A 4 -10.97 9.21 2.30
C VAL A 4 -12.27 8.41 2.27
N ARG A 5 -13.30 8.89 2.96
CA ARG A 5 -14.66 8.33 2.85
C ARG A 5 -15.21 8.43 1.43
N SER A 6 -14.86 9.45 0.65
CA SER A 6 -15.31 9.54 -0.76
C SER A 6 -14.52 8.63 -1.70
N ILE A 7 -13.23 8.40 -1.42
CA ILE A 7 -12.37 7.48 -2.18
C ILE A 7 -12.78 6.02 -1.92
N LEU A 8 -12.99 5.66 -0.66
CA LEU A 8 -13.28 4.27 -0.27
C LEU A 8 -14.77 3.98 -0.16
N LYS A 9 -15.62 5.00 -0.07
CA LYS A 9 -17.10 4.92 0.01
C LYS A 9 -17.54 3.85 1.01
N ASP A 10 -18.30 2.88 0.55
CA ASP A 10 -18.89 1.79 1.33
C ASP A 10 -17.84 0.82 1.87
N ASN A 11 -16.60 0.88 1.40
CA ASN A 11 -15.52 0.00 1.82
C ASN A 11 -14.76 0.52 3.06
N PHE A 12 -15.07 1.72 3.59
CA PHE A 12 -14.37 2.26 4.76
C PHE A 12 -14.47 1.31 5.96
N ASP A 13 -15.69 0.98 6.38
CA ASP A 13 -15.93 0.10 7.53
C ASP A 13 -15.43 -1.32 7.27
N TYR A 14 -15.49 -1.76 6.01
CA TYR A 14 -14.94 -3.04 5.59
C TYR A 14 -13.43 -3.11 5.84
N PHE A 15 -12.66 -2.17 5.29
CA PHE A 15 -11.21 -2.15 5.47
C PHE A 15 -10.79 -1.83 6.90
N MET A 16 -11.61 -1.08 7.66
CA MET A 16 -11.38 -0.87 9.09
C MET A 16 -11.37 -2.20 9.86
N ARG A 17 -12.28 -3.13 9.54
CA ARG A 17 -12.32 -4.47 10.15
C ARG A 17 -11.17 -5.38 9.71
N GLN A 18 -10.46 -5.04 8.63
CA GLN A 18 -9.33 -5.80 8.12
C GLN A 18 -8.00 -5.40 8.79
N ILE A 19 -8.00 -4.33 9.58
CA ILE A 19 -6.84 -3.82 10.32
C ILE A 19 -7.10 -4.05 11.80
N LYS A 20 -6.26 -4.85 12.46
CA LYS A 20 -6.40 -5.13 13.89
C LYS A 20 -5.69 -4.09 14.77
N SER A 21 -4.65 -3.46 14.23
CA SER A 21 -3.76 -2.58 14.98
C SER A 21 -3.22 -1.50 14.06
N GLU A 22 -3.39 -0.23 14.46
CA GLU A 22 -2.86 0.92 13.73
C GLU A 22 -1.35 0.78 13.51
N THR A 23 -0.61 0.45 14.57
CA THR A 23 0.86 0.35 14.54
C THR A 23 1.36 -0.74 13.61
N SER A 24 0.57 -1.80 13.42
CA SER A 24 0.93 -2.88 12.50
C SER A 24 0.75 -2.46 11.04
N PHE A 25 -0.33 -1.75 10.72
CA PHE A 25 -0.51 -1.18 9.38
C PHE A 25 0.48 -0.04 9.12
N ARG A 26 0.78 0.80 10.12
CA ARG A 26 1.77 1.89 10.02
C ARG A 26 3.13 1.40 9.51
N LYS A 27 3.61 0.24 9.97
CA LYS A 27 4.86 -0.36 9.48
C LYS A 27 4.82 -0.68 7.99
N ILE A 28 3.71 -1.25 7.52
CA ILE A 28 3.50 -1.56 6.11
C ILE A 28 3.45 -0.25 5.31
N HIS A 29 2.67 0.71 5.79
CA HIS A 29 2.54 2.05 5.21
C HIS A 29 3.90 2.71 5.06
N GLU A 30 4.67 2.89 6.14
CA GLU A 30 6.00 3.55 6.13
C GLU A 30 6.99 2.90 5.15
N ILE A 31 7.03 1.56 5.07
CA ILE A 31 7.92 0.85 4.15
C ILE A 31 7.51 1.11 2.70
N LEU A 32 6.23 0.87 2.37
CA LEU A 32 5.76 1.02 1.00
C LEU A 32 5.83 2.47 0.53
N THR A 33 5.42 3.40 1.38
CA THR A 33 5.46 4.83 1.10
C THR A 33 6.87 5.34 0.82
N THR A 34 7.84 4.92 1.63
CA THR A 34 9.27 5.22 1.38
C THR A 34 9.74 4.68 0.03
N ILE A 35 9.38 3.44 -0.32
CA ILE A 35 9.75 2.84 -1.61
C ILE A 35 9.12 3.65 -2.76
N LEU A 36 7.84 3.99 -2.63
CA LEU A 36 7.10 4.75 -3.64
C LEU A 36 7.63 6.16 -3.82
N ASP A 37 7.94 6.88 -2.74
CA ASP A 37 8.47 8.25 -2.80
C ASP A 37 9.85 8.29 -3.46
N ASN A 38 10.71 7.32 -3.12
CA ASN A 38 12.00 7.16 -3.78
C ASN A 38 11.84 6.84 -5.27
N ALA A 39 10.87 6.01 -5.64
CA ALA A 39 10.58 5.73 -7.05
C ALA A 39 9.97 6.95 -7.78
N GLU A 40 9.11 7.73 -7.11
CA GLU A 40 8.46 8.93 -7.66
C GLU A 40 9.49 10.03 -7.99
N ALA A 41 10.62 10.10 -7.30
CA ALA A 41 11.69 11.06 -7.56
C ALA A 41 12.58 10.72 -8.78
N LEU A 42 12.47 9.51 -9.36
CA LEU A 42 13.36 9.02 -10.42
C LEU A 42 12.76 9.12 -11.84
N ASP A 43 13.56 8.95 -12.89
CA ASP A 43 13.05 8.73 -14.24
C ASP A 43 12.27 7.40 -14.32
N THR A 44 11.37 7.24 -15.29
CA THR A 44 10.46 6.08 -15.40
C THR A 44 11.18 4.73 -15.40
N SER A 45 12.28 4.59 -16.16
CA SER A 45 13.09 3.36 -16.21
C SER A 45 13.73 3.05 -14.84
N LYS A 46 14.36 4.04 -14.21
CA LYS A 46 15.01 3.89 -12.90
C LYS A 46 14.00 3.61 -11.79
N ALA A 47 12.83 4.25 -11.84
CA ALA A 47 11.73 3.99 -10.92
C ALA A 47 11.29 2.52 -10.99
N LYS A 48 11.08 1.99 -12.20
CA LYS A 48 10.72 0.58 -12.39
C LYS A 48 11.78 -0.38 -11.84
N ASN A 49 13.06 -0.09 -12.06
CA ASN A 49 14.16 -0.89 -11.53
C ASN A 49 14.21 -0.85 -9.99
N LEU A 50 14.03 0.34 -9.39
CA LEU A 50 13.97 0.48 -7.94
C LEU A 50 12.80 -0.31 -7.34
N LEU A 51 11.60 -0.17 -7.93
CA LEU A 51 10.42 -0.92 -7.50
C LEU A 51 10.69 -2.43 -7.56
N SER A 52 11.24 -2.93 -8.66
CA SER A 52 11.57 -4.37 -8.82
C SER A 52 12.53 -4.88 -7.74
N ASN A 53 13.47 -4.04 -7.29
CA ASN A 53 14.44 -4.41 -6.27
C ASN A 53 13.92 -4.30 -4.83
N GLN A 54 13.03 -3.33 -4.55
CA GLN A 54 12.62 -2.99 -3.18
C GLN A 54 11.26 -3.58 -2.79
N ILE A 55 10.34 -3.75 -3.74
CA ILE A 55 9.01 -4.32 -3.48
C ILE A 55 9.03 -5.72 -2.85
N PRO A 56 9.97 -6.64 -3.16
CA PRO A 56 10.02 -7.94 -2.48
C PRO A 56 10.12 -7.82 -0.95
N ARG A 57 10.77 -6.77 -0.43
CA ARG A 57 10.82 -6.49 1.02
C ARG A 57 9.44 -6.08 1.56
N ALA A 58 8.68 -5.32 0.78
CA ALA A 58 7.32 -4.94 1.14
C ALA A 58 6.38 -6.15 1.18
N TYR A 59 6.55 -7.10 0.25
CA TYR A 59 5.80 -8.36 0.27
C TYR A 59 6.02 -9.13 1.57
N VAL A 60 7.28 -9.30 1.99
CA VAL A 60 7.63 -10.02 3.23
C VAL A 60 6.97 -9.39 4.46
N ILE A 61 6.96 -8.05 4.58
CA ILE A 61 6.34 -7.41 5.75
C ILE A 61 4.81 -7.56 5.75
N ILE A 62 4.16 -7.53 4.58
CA ILE A 62 2.71 -7.75 4.47
C ILE A 62 2.36 -9.16 4.95
N GLU A 63 3.03 -10.17 4.40
CA GLU A 63 2.85 -11.58 4.81
C GLU A 63 3.11 -11.77 6.30
N TYR A 64 4.19 -11.18 6.81
CA TYR A 64 4.54 -11.27 8.22
C TYR A 64 3.44 -10.69 9.13
N GLN A 65 2.87 -9.53 8.80
CA GLN A 65 1.79 -8.95 9.59
C GLN A 65 0.48 -9.77 9.46
N ASN A 66 0.22 -10.35 8.30
CA ASN A 66 -0.94 -11.22 8.10
C ASN A 66 -0.84 -12.51 8.94
N VAL A 67 0.30 -13.20 8.90
CA VAL A 67 0.55 -14.40 9.73
C VAL A 67 0.44 -14.10 11.23
N ARG A 68 0.81 -12.89 11.65
CA ARG A 68 0.62 -12.42 13.05
C ARG A 68 -0.82 -11.99 13.37
N GLY A 69 -1.75 -12.14 12.44
CA GLY A 69 -3.15 -11.75 12.57
C GLY A 69 -3.34 -10.25 12.80
N GLN A 70 -2.41 -9.42 12.31
CA GLN A 70 -2.49 -7.95 12.47
C GLN A 70 -3.22 -7.26 11.32
N ILE A 71 -3.16 -7.89 10.14
CA ILE A 71 -4.02 -7.58 8.98
C ILE A 71 -4.68 -8.86 8.51
N TYR A 72 -5.89 -8.76 7.97
CA TYR A 72 -6.63 -9.91 7.46
C TYR A 72 -6.44 -10.11 5.95
N ASN A 73 -6.88 -11.28 5.47
CA ASN A 73 -6.55 -11.78 4.14
C ASN A 73 -6.96 -10.82 3.03
N ASP A 74 -8.13 -10.19 3.12
CA ASP A 74 -8.61 -9.32 2.05
C ASP A 74 -7.75 -8.06 1.92
N LEU A 75 -7.26 -7.51 3.04
CA LEU A 75 -6.29 -6.40 3.00
C LEU A 75 -4.92 -6.86 2.51
N ARG A 76 -4.46 -8.05 2.92
CA ARG A 76 -3.22 -8.65 2.42
C ARG A 76 -3.29 -8.84 0.90
N ASP A 77 -4.38 -9.37 0.39
CA ASP A 77 -4.61 -9.63 -1.03
C ASP A 77 -4.62 -8.31 -1.83
N LEU A 78 -5.36 -7.30 -1.36
CA LEU A 78 -5.36 -5.97 -1.98
C LEU A 78 -3.94 -5.35 -2.08
N LEU A 79 -3.15 -5.45 -1.01
CA LEU A 79 -1.79 -4.91 -0.99
C LEU A 79 -0.86 -5.67 -1.94
N ILE A 80 -1.05 -6.98 -2.07
CA ILE A 80 -0.30 -7.83 -3.00
C ILE A 80 -0.69 -7.53 -4.44
N GLU A 81 -1.98 -7.36 -4.74
CA GLU A 81 -2.46 -6.94 -6.06
C GLU A 81 -1.86 -5.59 -6.47
N MET A 82 -1.88 -4.61 -5.56
CA MET A 82 -1.25 -3.31 -5.77
C MET A 82 0.26 -3.44 -6.08
N ILE A 83 0.96 -4.32 -5.35
CA ILE A 83 2.38 -4.64 -5.58
C ILE A 83 2.58 -5.25 -6.97
N ASN A 84 1.74 -6.21 -7.37
CA ASN A 84 1.82 -6.87 -8.66
C ASN A 84 1.56 -5.92 -9.83
N ASP A 85 0.62 -4.98 -9.67
CA ASP A 85 0.36 -3.91 -10.63
C ASP A 85 1.58 -2.99 -10.81
N LEU A 86 2.27 -2.65 -9.72
CA LEU A 86 3.50 -1.85 -9.76
C LEU A 86 4.65 -2.59 -10.45
N LEU A 87 4.80 -3.90 -10.20
CA LEU A 87 5.85 -4.72 -10.83
C LEU A 87 5.59 -4.96 -12.32
N SER A 88 4.33 -5.18 -12.69
CA SER A 88 3.91 -5.41 -14.08
C SER A 88 3.77 -4.11 -14.90
N ALA A 89 3.92 -2.95 -14.26
CA ALA A 89 3.79 -1.65 -14.88
C ALA A 89 4.66 -1.51 -16.15
N LYS A 90 4.04 -1.02 -17.23
CA LYS A 90 4.76 -0.46 -18.36
C LYS A 90 5.45 0.82 -17.91
N GLU A 91 6.64 1.08 -18.44
CA GLU A 91 7.48 2.23 -18.04
C GLU A 91 6.71 3.56 -18.10
N GLN A 92 5.98 3.80 -19.18
CA GLN A 92 5.15 5.01 -19.37
C GLN A 92 4.01 5.19 -18.34
N ASN A 93 3.59 4.11 -17.67
CA ASN A 93 2.49 4.12 -16.71
C ASN A 93 2.95 4.09 -15.25
N VAL A 94 4.26 3.88 -15.00
CA VAL A 94 4.78 3.59 -13.66
C VAL A 94 4.48 4.72 -12.67
N LYS A 95 4.61 5.98 -13.09
CA LYS A 95 4.34 7.16 -12.25
C LYS A 95 2.86 7.27 -11.86
N THR A 96 1.98 7.03 -12.82
CA THR A 96 0.54 7.04 -12.55
C THR A 96 0.16 5.94 -11.56
N LEU A 97 0.76 4.75 -11.68
CA LEU A 97 0.53 3.65 -10.74
C LEU A 97 1.11 3.94 -9.35
N ILE A 98 2.31 4.53 -9.25
CA ILE A 98 2.90 4.97 -7.98
C ILE A 98 1.94 5.93 -7.25
N ARG A 99 1.42 6.94 -7.94
CA ARG A 99 0.47 7.91 -7.34
C ARG A 99 -0.83 7.26 -6.87
N LYS A 100 -1.38 6.31 -7.64
CA LYS A 100 -2.57 5.57 -7.26
C LYS A 100 -2.32 4.67 -6.04
N ALA A 101 -1.21 3.94 -6.04
CA ALA A 101 -0.79 3.12 -4.91
C ALA A 101 -0.59 3.98 -3.65
N ARG A 102 0.03 5.15 -3.80
CA ARG A 102 0.22 6.12 -2.72
C ARG A 102 -1.11 6.59 -2.13
N LEU A 103 -2.05 6.99 -2.98
CA LEU A 103 -3.37 7.42 -2.55
C LEU A 103 -4.12 6.31 -1.80
N LEU A 104 -4.03 5.07 -2.28
CA LEU A 104 -4.62 3.91 -1.61
C LEU A 104 -4.00 3.71 -0.22
N LEU A 105 -2.67 3.70 -0.12
CA LEU A 105 -1.94 3.52 1.13
C LEU A 105 -2.26 4.62 2.15
N ASP A 106 -2.28 5.88 1.73
CA ASP A 106 -2.60 6.99 2.63
C ASP A 106 -4.07 6.93 3.08
N SER A 107 -4.99 6.48 2.21
CA SER A 107 -6.39 6.27 2.57
C SER A 107 -6.56 5.16 3.61
N LEU A 108 -5.86 4.03 3.43
CA LEU A 108 -5.84 2.93 4.40
C LEU A 108 -5.17 3.33 5.72
N ALA A 109 -4.14 4.19 5.68
CA ALA A 109 -3.50 4.69 6.89
C ALA A 109 -4.43 5.58 7.70
N VAL A 110 -5.28 6.37 7.04
CA VAL A 110 -6.34 7.13 7.72
C VAL A 110 -7.34 6.18 8.39
N ILE A 111 -7.75 5.10 7.73
CA ILE A 111 -8.60 4.09 8.37
C ILE A 111 -7.91 3.46 9.57
N ALA A 112 -6.64 3.09 9.43
CA ALA A 112 -5.86 2.45 10.50
C ALA A 112 -5.85 3.31 11.77
N LYS A 113 -5.79 4.65 11.64
CA LYS A 113 -5.85 5.58 12.79
C LYS A 113 -7.15 5.50 13.59
N GLU A 114 -8.25 5.08 12.99
CA GLU A 114 -9.54 4.92 13.69
C GLU A 114 -9.61 3.62 14.50
N VAL A 115 -8.72 2.65 14.22
CA VAL A 115 -8.68 1.36 14.90
C VAL A 115 -8.00 1.45 16.28
N GLY A 116 -7.03 2.36 16.43
CA GLY A 116 -6.19 2.47 17.64
C GLY A 116 -4.85 1.76 17.52
#